data_AF-A0A5K8ACV4-F1
#
_entry.id   AF-A0A5K8ACV4-F1
#
_cell.length_a   1.000
_cell.length_b   1.000
_cell.length_c   1.000
_cell.angle_alpha   90.00
_cell.angle_beta   90.00
_cell.angle_gamma   90.00
#
_symmetry.space_group_name_H-M   'P 1'
#
loop_
_entity.id
_entity.type
_entity.pdbx_description
1 polymer ?
#
loop_
_entity_poly.entity_id
_entity_poly.type
_entity_poly.pdbx_seq_one_letter_code
_entity_poly.pdbx_strand_id
1 'polypeptide(L)' 'MRTKSVIFLSIILIIGFSAGAVSAKIKLTYNNYFPPTHMTSKMSAEWCKEIEKRTNGEVKIQHQPFQGSTKRPFITG' A
#
# COMPACT_ATOMS: atom_id res chain seq x y z
N MET A 1 46.66 5.32 13.80
CA MET A 1 45.60 4.33 14.11
C MET A 1 44.28 4.97 14.49
N ARG A 2 44.26 6.01 15.35
CA ARG A 2 43.04 6.71 15.81
C ARG A 2 42.19 7.32 14.68
N THR A 3 42.79 7.98 13.69
CA THR A 3 42.08 8.60 12.56
C THR A 3 41.44 7.59 11.60
N LYS A 4 42.11 6.48 11.33
CA LYS A 4 41.58 5.39 10.49
C LYS A 4 40.36 4.73 11.15
N SER A 5 40.39 4.51 12.47
CA SER A 5 39.23 4.01 13.21
C SER A 5 38.04 4.98 13.18
N VAL A 6 38.27 6.29 13.27
CA VAL A 6 37.18 7.29 13.20
C VAL A 6 36.54 7.33 11.81
N ILE A 7 37.36 7.27 10.75
CA ILE A 7 36.85 7.21 9.37
C ILE A 7 36.03 5.93 9.16
N PHE A 8 36.52 4.79 9.66
CA PHE A 8 35.81 3.52 9.57
C PHE A 8 34.47 3.55 10.31
N LEU A 9 34.43 4.14 11.50
CA LEU A 9 33.20 4.29 12.29
C LEU A 9 32.19 5.23 11.62
N SER A 10 32.67 6.30 10.98
CA SER A 10 31.83 7.25 10.24
C SER A 10 31.15 6.60 9.03
N ILE A 11 31.88 5.78 8.27
CA ILE A 11 31.34 5.05 7.12
C ILE A 11 30.24 4.07 7.55
N ILE A 12 30.42 3.37 8.68
CA ILE A 12 29.41 2.46 9.23
C ILE A 12 28.14 3.22 9.64
N LEU A 13 28.28 4.40 10.25
CA LEU A 13 27.16 5.25 10.64
C LEU A 13 26.33 5.74 9.45
N ILE A 14 26.99 6.12 8.35
CA ILE A 14 26.32 6.58 7.13
C ILE A 14 25.53 5.43 6.46
N ILE A 15 26.09 4.22 6.44
CA ILE A 15 25.40 3.04 5.87
C ILE A 15 24.23 2.61 6.76
N GLY A 16 24.38 2.65 8.09
CA GLY A 16 23.32 2.30 9.04
C GLY A 16 22.12 3.26 9.01
N PHE A 17 22.33 4.54 8.71
CA PHE A 17 21.25 5.52 8.57
C PHE A 17 20.45 5.38 7.26
N SER A 18 20.99 4.66 6.28
CA SER A 18 20.39 4.39 4.96
C SER A 18 19.47 3.15 4.95
N ALA A 19 19.31 2.46 6.09
CA ALA A 19 18.31 1.40 6.23
C ALA A 19 16.90 1.99 6.07
N GLY A 20 16.45 2.06 4.82
CA GLY A 20 15.21 2.70 4.40
C GLY A 20 13.99 2.12 5.12
N ALA A 21 12.95 2.95 5.22
CA ALA A 21 11.67 2.57 5.78
C ALA A 21 11.17 1.27 5.12
N VAL A 22 10.98 0.23 5.92
CA VAL A 22 10.30 -0.99 5.49
C VAL A 22 8.84 -0.62 5.27
N SER A 23 8.48 -0.23 4.05
CA SER A 23 7.08 0.00 3.67
C SER A 23 6.39 -1.36 3.57
N ALA A 24 5.61 -1.72 4.60
CA ALA A 24 4.76 -2.89 4.56
C ALA A 24 3.68 -2.67 3.49
N LYS A 25 3.52 -3.62 2.56
CA LYS A 25 2.46 -3.54 1.54
C LYS A 25 1.09 -3.43 2.22
N ILE A 26 0.42 -2.31 2.04
CA ILE A 26 -0.90 -2.03 2.62
C ILE A 26 -1.95 -2.67 1.73
N LYS A 27 -2.75 -3.59 2.30
CA LYS A 27 -3.91 -4.17 1.61
C LYS A 27 -5.18 -3.52 2.11
N LEU A 28 -5.90 -2.85 1.23
CA LEU A 28 -7.19 -2.23 1.51
C LEU A 28 -8.30 -2.98 0.78
N THR A 29 -9.46 -3.12 1.42
CA THR A 29 -10.66 -3.65 0.78
C THR A 29 -11.62 -2.48 0.55
N TYR A 30 -11.90 -2.19 -0.71
CA TYR A 30 -12.84 -1.13 -1.07
C TYR A 30 -14.18 -1.73 -1.45
N ASN A 31 -15.19 -1.43 -0.63
CA ASN A 31 -16.55 -1.92 -0.83
C ASN A 31 -17.37 -0.90 -1.57
N ASN A 32 -17.85 -1.27 -2.74
CA ASN A 32 -18.73 -0.44 -3.53
C ASN A 32 -20.19 -0.90 -3.38
N TYR A 33 -21.08 0.04 -3.07
CA TYR A 33 -22.52 -0.23 -2.87
C TYR A 33 -23.33 -0.16 -4.16
N PHE A 34 -22.72 0.33 -5.25
CA PHE A 34 -23.39 0.43 -6.53
C PHE A 34 -23.20 -0.83 -7.37
N PRO A 35 -24.19 -1.21 -8.20
CA PRO A 35 -24.01 -2.27 -9.18
C PRO A 35 -22.78 -2.00 -10.08
N PRO A 36 -22.08 -3.03 -10.57
CA PRO A 36 -20.87 -2.87 -11.37
C PRO A 36 -21.08 -2.09 -12.68
N THR A 37 -22.33 -2.00 -13.17
CA THR A 37 -22.70 -1.27 -14.37
C THR A 37 -22.90 0.24 -14.13
N HIS A 38 -23.08 0.66 -12.89
CA HIS A 38 -23.28 2.06 -12.53
C HIS A 38 -22.01 2.89 -12.73
N MET A 39 -22.17 4.16 -13.12
CA MET A 39 -21.04 5.06 -13.44
C MET A 39 -20.05 5.18 -12.27
N THR A 40 -20.55 5.32 -11.05
CA THR A 40 -19.70 5.44 -9.86
C THR A 40 -18.87 4.18 -9.62
N SER A 41 -19.35 3.00 -10.03
CA SER A 41 -18.58 1.76 -9.91
C SER A 41 -17.40 1.66 -10.84
N LYS A 42 -17.55 2.20 -12.05
CA LYS A 42 -16.44 2.29 -13.00
C LYS A 42 -15.40 3.28 -12.49
N MET A 43 -15.83 4.45 -12.03
CA MET A 43 -14.95 5.47 -11.46
C MET A 43 -14.19 4.96 -10.23
N SER A 44 -14.86 4.27 -9.30
CA SER A 44 -14.20 3.69 -8.13
C SER A 44 -13.16 2.63 -8.51
N ALA A 45 -13.45 1.78 -9.50
CA ALA A 45 -12.49 0.79 -9.98
C ALA A 45 -11.26 1.44 -10.63
N GLU A 46 -11.45 2.51 -11.41
CA GLU A 46 -10.35 3.29 -12.00
C GLU A 46 -9.52 4.00 -10.92
N TRP A 47 -10.18 4.61 -9.94
CA TRP A 47 -9.50 5.24 -8.80
C TRP A 47 -8.64 4.24 -8.02
N CYS A 48 -9.16 3.03 -7.77
CA CYS A 48 -8.39 1.98 -7.09
C CYS A 48 -7.08 1.66 -7.85
N LYS A 49 -7.16 1.49 -9.17
CA LYS A 49 -5.97 1.22 -10.02
C LYS A 49 -4.97 2.38 -10.01
N GLU A 50 -5.47 3.62 -10.02
CA GLU A 50 -4.62 4.80 -9.98
C GLU A 50 -3.85 4.90 -8.66
N ILE A 51 -4.45 4.52 -7.53
CA ILE A 51 -3.76 4.45 -6.24
C ILE A 51 -2.67 3.36 -6.26
N GLU A 52 -2.95 2.17 -6.79
CA GLU A 52 -1.92 1.12 -6.91
C GLU A 52 -0.74 1.58 -7.77
N LYS A 53 -1.03 2.28 -8.88
CA LYS A 53 -0.02 2.84 -9.77
C LYS A 53 0.82 3.92 -9.09
N ARG A 54 0.19 4.90 -8.43
CA ARG A 54 0.87 6.02 -7.76
C ARG A 54 1.72 5.59 -6.57
N THR A 55 1.34 4.49 -5.93
CA THR A 55 2.05 3.94 -4.77
C THR A 55 3.08 2.89 -5.18
N ASN A 56 3.39 2.75 -6.48
CA ASN A 56 4.31 1.72 -7.00
C ASN A 56 3.98 0.30 -6.48
N GLY A 57 2.69 0.00 -6.27
CA GLY A 57 2.22 -1.28 -5.74
C GLY A 57 2.44 -1.49 -4.24
N GLU A 58 2.82 -0.45 -3.48
CA GLU A 58 2.84 -0.48 -2.01
C GLU A 58 1.43 -0.57 -1.44
N VAL A 59 0.45 0.09 -2.07
CA VAL A 59 -0.97 -0.07 -1.72
C VAL A 59 -1.63 -0.98 -2.74
N LYS A 60 -2.29 -2.04 -2.28
CA LYS A 60 -3.15 -2.90 -3.09
C LYS A 60 -4.60 -2.74 -2.63
N ILE A 61 -5.50 -2.48 -3.56
CA ILE A 61 -6.92 -2.27 -3.29
C ILE A 61 -7.75 -3.37 -3.93
N GLN A 62 -8.35 -4.22 -3.09
CA GLN A 62 -9.32 -5.19 -3.54
C GLN A 62 -10.69 -4.50 -3.69
N HIS A 63 -11.04 -4.13 -4.91
CA HIS A 63 -12.34 -3.52 -5.23
C HIS A 63 -13.42 -4.60 -5.30
N GLN A 64 -14.36 -4.58 -4.35
CA GLN A 64 -15.51 -5.48 -4.30
C GLN A 64 -16.76 -4.74 -4.79
N PRO A 65 -17.25 -5.00 -6.02
CA PRO A 65 -18.52 -4.44 -6.49
C PRO A 65 -19.69 -5.02 -5.69
N PHE A 66 -20.81 -4.30 -5.65
CA PHE A 66 -22.02 -4.79 -4.99
C PHE A 66 -22.57 -6.02 -5.74
N GLN A 67 -22.64 -7.17 -5.06
CA GLN A 67 -23.12 -8.45 -5.62
C GLN A 67 -24.37 -8.98 -4.89
N GLY A 68 -25.23 -8.09 -4.37
CA GLY A 68 -26.43 -8.49 -3.63
C GLY A 68 -26.11 -9.11 -2.25
N SER A 69 -27.00 -9.99 -1.76
CA SER A 69 -27.03 -10.53 -0.38
C SER A 69 -25.90 -11.51 -0.01
N THR A 70 -24.81 -11.57 -0.77
CA THR A 70 -23.71 -12.51 -0.49
C THR A 70 -22.89 -11.99 0.68
N LYS A 71 -22.86 -12.77 1.77
CA LYS A 71 -22.27 -12.46 3.07
C LYS A 71 -20.96 -11.69 2.93
N ARG A 72 -21.00 -10.40 3.32
CA ARG A 72 -19.78 -9.60 3.49
C ARG A 72 -18.98 -10.19 4.65
N PRO A 73 -17.70 -10.55 4.48
CA PRO A 73 -16.85 -10.77 5.63
C PRO A 73 -16.69 -9.41 6.30
N PHE A 74 -17.48 -9.18 7.36
CA PHE A 74 -17.20 -8.10 8.29
C PHE A 74 -15.84 -8.43 8.90
N ILE A 75 -14.85 -7.61 8.55
CA ILE A 75 -13.57 -7.52 9.26
C ILE A 75 -13.91 -7.26 10.72
N THR A 76 -13.97 -8.34 11.50
CA THR A 76 -13.97 -8.30 12.95
C THR A 76 -12.52 -8.14 13.35
N GLY A 77 -12.26 -7.09 14.15
CA GLY A 77 -10.92 -6.69 14.59
C GLY A 77 -10.28 -7.69 15.54
#